data_AF-A0A381RE65-F1
#
_entry.id   AF-A0A381RE65-F1
#
_cell.length_a   1.000
_cell.length_b   1.000
_cell.length_c   1.000
_cell.angle_alpha   90.00
_cell.angle_beta   90.00
_cell.angle_gamma   90.00
#
_symmetry.space_group_name_H-M   'P 1'
#
loop_
_entity.id
_entity.type
_entity.pdbx_description
1 polymer ?
#
loop_
_entity_poly.entity_id
_entity_poly.type
_entity_poly.pdbx_seq_one_letter_code
_entity_poly.pdbx_strand_id
1 'polypeptide(L)'
;MEEVSKFLDAQSGAVTELDGMIGFAVAVTGEDEITLIGLYESSQNARDASDTVQTIFADMAPFVASPPERSVYSGAWFPAK
;
A
#
# COMPACT_ATOMS: atom_id res chain seq x y z
N MET A 1 -7.67 -8.30 -12.96
CA MET A 1 -8.00 -7.09 -12.18
C MET A 1 -9.08 -7.29 -11.12
N GLU A 2 -10.26 -7.84 -11.42
CA GLU A 2 -11.34 -7.97 -10.42
C GLU A 2 -10.96 -8.77 -9.17
N GLU A 3 -10.31 -9.93 -9.32
CA GLU A 3 -9.86 -10.75 -8.17
C GLU A 3 -8.80 -10.06 -7.32
N VAL A 4 -7.87 -9.36 -7.97
CA VAL A 4 -6.83 -8.55 -7.31
C VAL A 4 -7.45 -7.42 -6.51
N SER A 5 -8.42 -6.68 -7.09
CA SER A 5 -9.13 -5.62 -6.37
C SER A 5 -9.88 -6.16 -5.14
N LYS A 6 -10.59 -7.29 -5.27
CA LYS A 6 -11.27 -7.93 -4.13
C LYS A 6 -10.30 -8.35 -3.02
N PHE A 7 -9.14 -8.90 -3.40
CA PHE A 7 -8.10 -9.25 -2.44
C PHE A 7 -7.61 -8.01 -1.67
N LEU A 8 -7.29 -6.93 -2.38
CA LEU A 8 -6.81 -5.69 -1.78
C LEU A 8 -7.86 -5.05 -0.86
N ASP A 9 -9.12 -5.06 -1.27
CA ASP A 9 -10.23 -4.56 -0.44
C ASP A 9 -10.34 -5.36 0.87
N ALA A 10 -10.17 -6.68 0.81
CA ALA A 10 -10.21 -7.53 2.01
C ALA A 10 -9.04 -7.25 2.98
N GLN A 11 -7.86 -6.89 2.46
CA GLN A 11 -6.68 -6.56 3.27
C GLN A 11 -6.65 -5.10 3.74
N SER A 12 -7.47 -4.22 3.15
CA SER A 12 -7.47 -2.78 3.43
C SER A 12 -7.64 -2.47 4.93
N GLY A 13 -8.51 -3.21 5.63
CA GLY A 13 -8.73 -3.06 7.06
C GLY A 13 -7.46 -3.30 7.89
N ALA A 14 -6.77 -4.41 7.64
CA ALA A 14 -5.53 -4.76 8.35
C ALA A 14 -4.42 -3.71 8.14
N VAL A 15 -4.37 -3.11 6.95
CA VAL A 15 -3.39 -2.06 6.61
C VAL A 15 -3.74 -0.72 7.28
N THR A 16 -5.03 -0.38 7.35
CA THR A 16 -5.48 0.87 8.00
C THR A 16 -5.28 0.91 9.51
N GLU A 17 -5.05 -0.24 10.14
CA GLU A 17 -4.79 -0.37 11.58
C GLU A 17 -3.30 -0.27 11.96
N LEU A 18 -2.39 -0.12 10.98
CA LEU A 18 -0.96 -0.01 11.25
C LEU A 18 -0.61 1.32 11.94
N ASP A 19 0.35 1.28 12.86
CA ASP A 19 0.80 2.45 13.61
C ASP A 19 1.21 3.61 12.69
N GLY A 20 0.60 4.78 12.94
CA GLY A 20 0.85 6.00 12.19
C GLY A 20 0.31 5.99 10.75
N MET A 21 -0.53 5.02 10.36
CA MET A 21 -1.23 5.04 9.07
C MET A 21 -2.28 6.16 9.06
N ILE A 22 -2.17 7.07 8.10
CA ILE A 22 -3.14 8.15 7.84
C ILE A 22 -4.15 7.70 6.78
N GLY A 23 -3.71 6.91 5.80
CA GLY A 23 -4.58 6.46 4.73
C GLY A 23 -3.92 5.48 3.78
N PHE A 24 -4.74 4.65 3.15
CA PHE A 24 -4.33 3.66 2.17
C PHE A 24 -5.11 3.86 0.88
N ALA A 25 -4.42 3.76 -0.25
CA ALA A 25 -5.03 3.85 -1.57
C ALA A 25 -4.45 2.80 -2.52
N VAL A 26 -5.27 2.40 -3.48
CA VAL A 26 -4.88 1.53 -4.59
C VAL A 26 -5.08 2.32 -5.87
N ALA A 27 -4.03 2.42 -6.69
CA ALA A 27 -4.10 3.04 -8.00
C ALA A 27 -3.83 1.98 -9.08
N VAL A 28 -4.65 1.99 -10.14
CA VAL A 28 -4.32 1.27 -11.39
C VAL A 28 -3.43 2.19 -12.20
N THR A 29 -2.16 1.80 -12.39
CA THR A 29 -1.12 2.63 -13.02
C THR A 29 -0.75 2.18 -14.43
N GLY A 30 -1.26 1.04 -14.87
CA GLY A 30 -1.09 0.49 -16.23
C GLY A 30 -2.16 -0.55 -16.56
N GLU A 31 -2.03 -1.21 -17.73
CA GLU A 31 -2.99 -2.24 -18.18
C GLU A 31 -3.07 -3.42 -17.21
N ASP A 32 -1.92 -3.85 -16.67
CA ASP A 32 -1.78 -4.93 -15.68
C ASP A 32 -0.92 -4.51 -14.48
N GLU A 33 -0.93 -3.22 -14.14
CA GLU A 33 -0.10 -2.65 -13.09
C GLU A 33 -0.95 -1.95 -12.02
N ILE A 34 -0.65 -2.26 -10.77
CA ILE A 34 -1.22 -1.60 -9.61
C ILE A 34 -0.13 -1.02 -8.73
N THR A 35 -0.42 0.14 -8.14
CA THR A 35 0.40 0.77 -7.12
C THR A 35 -0.39 0.88 -5.82
N LEU A 36 0.19 0.35 -4.75
CA LEU A 36 -0.33 0.53 -3.39
C LEU A 36 0.33 1.76 -2.77
N ILE A 37 -0.48 2.66 -2.21
CA ILE A 37 -0.01 3.92 -1.62
C ILE A 37 -0.41 3.93 -0.15
N GLY A 38 0.58 3.84 0.74
CA GLY A 38 0.39 4.05 2.17
C GLY A 38 0.85 5.45 2.57
N LEU A 39 -0.03 6.21 3.20
CA LEU A 39 0.26 7.52 3.78
C LEU A 39 0.46 7.35 5.28
N TYR A 40 1.62 7.78 5.78
CA TYR A 40 1.99 7.63 7.18
C TYR A 40 2.35 8.98 7.80
N GLU A 41 2.17 9.11 9.12
CA GLU A 41 2.55 10.27 9.93
C GLU A 41 4.03 10.63 9.81
N SER A 42 4.89 9.62 9.63
CA SER A 42 6.30 9.83 9.36
C SER A 42 6.88 8.77 8.44
N SER A 43 8.02 9.09 7.81
CA SER A 43 8.79 8.11 7.05
C SER A 43 9.36 6.99 7.93
N GLN A 44 9.45 7.18 9.25
CA GLN A 44 9.86 6.10 10.17
C GLN A 44 8.73 5.08 10.32
N ASN A 45 7.49 5.53 10.56
CA ASN A 45 6.31 4.65 10.59
C ASN A 45 6.19 3.82 9.31
N ALA A 46 6.40 4.44 8.14
CA ALA A 46 6.35 3.74 6.84
C ALA A 46 7.44 2.65 6.68
N ARG A 47 8.61 2.83 7.32
CA ARG A 47 9.70 1.85 7.32
C ARG A 47 9.42 0.73 8.31
N ASP A 48 8.96 1.06 9.51
CA ASP A 48 8.66 0.08 10.56
C ASP A 48 7.51 -0.85 10.15
N ALA A 49 6.53 -0.34 9.40
CA ALA A 49 5.43 -1.12 8.84
C ALA A 49 5.83 -2.06 7.69
N SER A 50 7.07 -2.01 7.19
CA SER A 50 7.47 -2.69 5.95
C SER A 50 7.24 -4.20 5.98
N ASP A 51 7.72 -4.87 7.03
CA ASP A 51 7.65 -6.33 7.13
C ASP A 51 6.21 -6.81 7.33
N THR A 52 5.43 -6.07 8.11
CA THR A 52 4.00 -6.33 8.32
C THR A 52 3.21 -6.19 7.01
N VAL A 53 3.45 -5.12 6.25
CA VAL A 53 2.80 -4.91 4.94
C VAL A 53 3.18 -6.04 3.97
N GLN A 54 4.45 -6.43 3.91
CA GLN A 54 4.86 -7.57 3.08
C GLN A 54 4.15 -8.87 3.48
N THR A 55 3.94 -9.09 4.78
CA THR A 55 3.22 -10.26 5.29
C THR A 55 1.74 -10.21 4.90
N ILE A 56 1.07 -9.07 5.07
CA ILE A 56 -0.35 -8.87 4.72
C ILE A 56 -0.60 -9.17 3.23
N PHE A 57 0.32 -8.72 2.36
CA PHE A 57 0.19 -8.89 0.92
C PHE A 57 0.94 -10.11 0.37
N ALA A 58 1.45 -11.02 1.20
CA ALA A 58 2.23 -12.17 0.74
C ALA A 58 1.41 -13.08 -0.20
N ASP A 59 0.11 -13.25 0.09
CA ASP A 59 -0.82 -14.04 -0.71
C ASP A 59 -1.13 -13.42 -2.08
N MET A 60 -0.60 -12.21 -2.37
CA MET A 60 -0.63 -11.65 -3.73
C MET A 60 0.34 -12.33 -4.69
N ALA A 61 1.33 -13.07 -4.20
CA ALA A 61 2.40 -13.64 -5.03
C ALA A 61 1.91 -14.39 -6.30
N PRO A 62 0.83 -15.19 -6.28
CA PRO A 62 0.32 -15.86 -7.48
C PRO A 62 -0.28 -14.93 -8.53
N PHE A 63 -0.62 -13.69 -8.16
CA PHE A 63 -1.30 -12.72 -9.01
C PHE A 63 -0.36 -11.68 -9.64
N VAL A 64 0.93 -11.70 -9.30
CA VAL A 64 1.92 -10.72 -9.75
C VAL A 64 3.09 -11.39 -10.47
N ALA A 65 3.63 -10.73 -11.49
CA ALA A 65 4.75 -11.28 -12.27
C ALA A 65 6.09 -11.22 -11.50
N SER A 66 6.20 -10.33 -10.51
CA SER A 66 7.40 -10.12 -9.69
C SER A 66 7.02 -9.54 -8.33
N PRO A 67 7.94 -9.57 -7.34
CA PRO A 67 7.79 -8.78 -6.12
C PRO A 67 7.58 -7.29 -6.47
N PRO A 68 6.82 -6.55 -5.64
CA PRO A 68 6.57 -5.14 -5.87
C PRO A 68 7.85 -4.31 -5.65
N GLU A 69 8.04 -3.27 -6.46
CA GLU A 69 8.99 -2.22 -6.15
C GLU A 69 8.45 -1.36 -5.00
N ARG A 70 9.23 -1.20 -3.94
CA ARG A 70 8.85 -0.40 -2.76
C ARG A 70 9.82 0.76 -2.56
N SER A 71 9.27 1.92 -2.25
CA SER A 71 10.06 3.09 -1.87
C SER A 71 9.29 3.96 -0.87
N VAL A 72 10.01 4.68 -0.02
CA VAL A 72 9.45 5.59 0.98
C VAL A 72 9.86 7.01 0.62
N TYR A 73 8.89 7.87 0.38
CA TYR A 73 9.08 9.27 0.00
C TYR A 73 8.45 10.20 1.05
N SER A 74 9.01 11.40 1.20
CA SER A 74 8.37 12.44 2.01
C SER A 74 7.18 13.02 1.26
N GLY A 75 5.99 12.95 1.86
CA GLY A 75 4.80 13.63 1.39
C GLY A 75 4.68 15.02 2.02
N ALA A 76 4.16 15.99 1.27
CA ALA A 76 3.75 17.28 1.80
C ALA A 76 2.28 17.51 1.46
N TRP A 77 1.47 17.84 2.47
CA TRP A 77 0.10 18.27 2.25
C TRP A 77 0.07 19.78 2.13
N PHE A 78 -0.45 20.28 1.01
CA PHE A 78 -0.67 21.71 0.81
C PHE A 78 -2.14 21.99 1.09
N PRO A 79 -2.48 22.81 2.12
CA PRO A 79 -3.88 23.16 2.36
C PRO A 79 -4.46 23.90 1.15
N ALA A 80 -5.75 23.65 0.88
CA ALA A 80 -6.48 24.45 -0.11
C ALA A 80 -6.49 25.92 0.34
N LYS A 81 -6.40 26.82 -0.64
CA LYS A 81 -6.48 28.28 -0.39
C LYS A 81 -7.87 28.70 0.07
#